data_AF-A0A2W5SRU5-F1
#
_entry.id   AF-A0A2W5SRU5-F1
#
_cell.length_a   1.000
_cell.length_b   1.000
_cell.length_c   1.000
_cell.angle_alpha   90.00
_cell.angle_beta   90.00
_cell.angle_gamma   90.00
#
_symmetry.space_group_name_H-M   'P 1'
#
loop_
_entity.id
_entity.type
_entity.pdbx_description
1 polymer ?
#
loop_
_entity_poly.entity_id
_entity_poly.type
_entity_poly.pdbx_seq_one_letter_code
_entity_poly.pdbx_strand_id
1 'polypeptide(L)'
;MSAPRSRIVRSLAANGHSSFGVRESRLVAVAAGASDGARSGEQSGRLWISTLSSWSSVFERDATASSRRWFQAGTQEQALFTEATLKLRRNTPLNPLADRLRALLRDCVQFDVATAFVSDDAVSDLIESAVDSGVSVRFLTGTFGSATRQKTFRSLLNLQDAASLQSRIWSCGTHRNFHGKLYLWRLRDGRGVAWIGSANFTNSGLQSDGELILEVTGGWNSSPLKTLRTSFEQEWKRGSPLTDAFVTTYRQAERTPADFVVRKSAAVIRAHAPFRRRVSKAFVVSVRNHISDDSPTGKRVRTLLGGTADNWLRHFSKKLRKLRPGRRGVVIDTLDKTIAIVEVTDSVRDGSASVFSYVSAFRGADATPWSKKTRRILNGVAGFRDEIAPRTRFLVSKDFKRLVSTLFPRKRATL
;
A
#
# COMPACT_ATOMS: atom_id res chain seq x y z
N MET A 1 29.07 -2.66 51.03
CA MET A 1 30.36 -2.69 51.78
C MET A 1 31.06 -3.99 51.46
N SER A 2 32.39 -4.01 51.43
CA SER A 2 33.16 -5.04 50.69
C SER A 2 34.03 -5.92 51.58
N ALA A 3 33.94 -7.23 51.41
CA ALA A 3 34.78 -8.27 52.03
C ALA A 3 34.60 -9.61 51.28
N PRO A 4 35.55 -10.57 51.30
CA PRO A 4 37.00 -10.40 51.48
C PRO A 4 37.90 -11.34 50.59
N ARG A 5 39.21 -11.04 50.59
CA ARG A 5 40.37 -11.99 50.63
C ARG A 5 40.51 -13.16 49.63
N SER A 6 41.40 -12.96 48.64
CA SER A 6 42.71 -13.65 48.45
C SER A 6 42.92 -15.16 48.73
N ARG A 7 43.53 -15.88 47.76
CA ARG A 7 44.67 -16.85 47.89
C ARG A 7 45.40 -16.94 46.52
N ILE A 8 46.74 -17.06 46.36
CA ILE A 8 47.77 -18.03 46.83
C ILE A 8 47.73 -19.36 46.02
N VAL A 9 48.83 -19.92 45.44
CA VAL A 9 50.22 -19.44 45.20
C VAL A 9 51.03 -20.45 44.30
N ARG A 10 52.13 -20.02 43.63
CA ARG A 10 53.24 -20.84 43.01
C ARG A 10 52.84 -21.78 41.83
N SER A 11 53.71 -22.27 40.92
CA SER A 11 55.10 -21.98 40.45
C SER A 11 55.35 -22.79 39.12
N LEU A 12 56.50 -22.89 38.42
CA LEU A 12 57.92 -22.51 38.67
C LEU A 12 58.68 -22.18 37.34
N ALA A 13 59.63 -23.02 36.90
CA ALA A 13 60.56 -22.90 35.74
C ALA A 13 60.72 -24.30 35.08
N ALA A 14 61.23 -24.54 33.86
CA ALA A 14 61.54 -23.80 32.62
C ALA A 14 61.69 -24.88 31.48
N ASN A 15 62.43 -24.83 30.34
CA ASN A 15 63.40 -23.91 29.72
C ASN A 15 63.54 -24.21 28.20
N GLY A 16 64.25 -23.34 27.43
CA GLY A 16 64.57 -23.49 25.99
C GLY A 16 63.45 -23.04 25.04
N HIS A 17 63.56 -21.99 24.22
CA HIS A 17 64.44 -21.77 23.04
C HIS A 17 64.12 -22.76 21.90
N SER A 18 63.80 -22.36 20.65
CA SER A 18 63.89 -21.08 19.90
C SER A 18 62.90 -21.12 18.69
N SER A 19 62.60 -20.09 17.86
CA SER A 19 62.72 -18.60 17.86
C SER A 19 61.82 -18.02 16.72
N PHE A 20 61.73 -16.68 16.58
CA PHE A 20 60.94 -15.90 15.56
C PHE A 20 59.39 -16.02 15.63
N GLY A 21 58.59 -14.97 15.40
CA GLY A 21 58.95 -13.55 15.34
C GLY A 21 57.91 -12.56 14.74
N VAL A 22 56.96 -12.06 15.56
CA VAL A 22 56.37 -10.68 15.51
C VAL A 22 55.51 -10.28 14.27
N ARG A 23 54.37 -9.54 14.34
CA ARG A 23 53.34 -9.21 15.37
C ARG A 23 52.10 -8.63 14.63
N GLU A 24 50.91 -8.74 15.22
CA GLU A 24 49.78 -7.85 14.90
C GLU A 24 49.91 -6.48 15.62
N SER A 25 49.26 -5.44 15.06
CA SER A 25 49.08 -4.13 15.72
C SER A 25 47.67 -3.58 15.48
N ARG A 26 46.86 -3.46 16.53
CA ARG A 26 45.67 -2.58 16.55
C ARG A 26 46.12 -1.13 16.76
N LEU A 27 45.37 -0.18 16.21
CA LEU A 27 45.46 1.22 16.60
C LEU A 27 44.09 1.81 16.94
N VAL A 28 44.06 2.60 18.01
CA VAL A 28 42.92 3.39 18.48
C VAL A 28 43.23 4.86 18.15
N ALA A 29 42.25 5.61 17.66
CA ALA A 29 42.36 7.06 17.49
C ALA A 29 41.65 7.78 18.65
N VAL A 30 42.34 8.74 19.24
CA VAL A 30 41.86 9.56 20.37
C VAL A 30 41.46 10.94 19.86
N ALA A 31 40.39 11.53 20.40
CA ALA A 31 39.99 12.90 20.08
C ALA A 31 40.79 13.92 20.90
N ALA A 32 41.21 15.01 20.24
CA ALA A 32 41.78 16.20 20.86
C ALA A 32 41.15 17.44 20.21
N GLY A 33 40.94 18.49 21.00
CA GLY A 33 40.35 19.76 20.54
C GLY A 33 41.31 20.94 20.68
N ALA A 34 41.01 22.03 19.98
CA ALA A 34 41.63 23.35 20.14
C ALA A 34 40.53 24.43 19.98
N SER A 35 40.76 25.64 20.50
CA SER A 35 39.71 26.62 20.78
C SER A 35 39.92 28.01 20.14
N ASP A 36 38.81 28.75 20.06
CA ASP A 36 38.67 30.20 19.89
C ASP A 36 39.12 30.91 18.60
N GLY A 37 38.43 32.01 18.30
CA GLY A 37 38.72 32.94 17.19
C GLY A 37 37.48 33.26 16.33
N ALA A 38 36.81 34.38 16.61
CA ALA A 38 35.56 34.76 15.93
C ALA A 38 35.67 36.05 15.11
N ARG A 39 35.07 36.09 13.90
CA ARG A 39 34.22 37.20 13.39
C ARG A 39 33.68 36.98 11.96
N SER A 40 32.44 37.46 11.75
CA SER A 40 31.82 37.99 10.51
C SER A 40 32.19 37.43 9.11
N GLY A 41 31.17 37.00 8.36
CA GLY A 41 31.26 36.87 6.90
C GLY A 41 30.05 36.15 6.28
N GLU A 42 29.14 36.89 5.65
CA GLU A 42 28.16 36.30 4.72
C GLU A 42 28.81 36.04 3.35
N GLN A 43 28.17 35.15 2.57
CA GLN A 43 28.48 34.83 1.16
C GLN A 43 29.85 34.19 0.85
N SER A 44 29.85 32.86 0.68
CA SER A 44 30.32 32.25 -0.58
C SER A 44 29.91 30.78 -0.69
N GLY A 45 29.05 30.48 -1.66
CA GLY A 45 28.83 29.11 -2.11
C GLY A 45 29.86 28.71 -3.18
N ARG A 46 30.02 27.39 -3.39
CA ARG A 46 31.01 26.72 -4.29
C ARG A 46 32.44 26.57 -3.72
N LEU A 47 32.66 25.56 -2.87
CA LEU A 47 33.95 24.85 -2.75
C LEU A 47 33.84 23.58 -1.86
N TRP A 48 33.11 22.56 -2.34
CA TRP A 48 32.99 21.25 -1.65
C TRP A 48 33.03 20.06 -2.65
N ILE A 49 34.00 20.05 -3.57
CA ILE A 49 34.35 18.88 -4.41
C ILE A 49 35.89 18.77 -4.52
N SER A 50 36.60 18.60 -3.40
CA SER A 50 38.07 18.48 -3.40
C SER A 50 38.69 17.84 -2.13
N THR A 51 38.01 16.88 -1.49
CA THR A 51 38.48 16.30 -0.20
C THR A 51 38.24 14.78 -0.02
N LEU A 52 37.95 14.05 -1.10
CA LEU A 52 37.82 12.58 -1.11
C LEU A 52 38.78 11.86 -2.08
N SER A 53 39.85 12.53 -2.49
CA SER A 53 40.83 12.04 -3.48
C SER A 53 42.20 11.67 -2.90
N SER A 54 42.36 11.65 -1.56
CA SER A 54 43.65 11.42 -0.87
C SER A 54 43.80 10.09 -0.14
N TRP A 55 42.78 9.22 -0.17
CA TRP A 55 42.79 7.91 0.54
C TRP A 55 42.95 6.69 -0.37
N SER A 56 43.08 6.89 -1.69
CA SER A 56 43.30 5.81 -2.68
C SER A 56 44.78 5.50 -2.95
N SER A 57 45.71 6.40 -2.63
CA SER A 57 47.10 6.37 -3.12
C SER A 57 48.11 5.57 -2.25
N VAL A 58 47.67 4.96 -1.15
CA VAL A 58 48.57 4.33 -0.15
C VAL A 58 48.62 2.79 -0.26
N PHE A 59 47.71 2.16 -1.02
CA PHE A 59 47.62 0.69 -1.16
C PHE A 59 47.64 0.19 -2.62
N GLU A 60 48.26 0.94 -3.53
CA GLU A 60 48.31 0.61 -4.97
C GLU A 60 49.67 0.04 -5.43
N ARG A 61 50.32 -0.75 -4.57
CA ARG A 61 51.46 -1.62 -4.92
C ARG A 61 51.18 -3.04 -4.44
N ASP A 62 51.68 -4.03 -5.18
CA ASP A 62 51.54 -5.48 -4.94
C ASP A 62 50.13 -6.11 -5.06
N ALA A 63 49.20 -5.45 -5.75
CA ALA A 63 47.99 -6.08 -6.28
C ALA A 63 48.26 -6.82 -7.61
N THR A 64 48.54 -8.13 -7.54
CA THR A 64 48.76 -9.02 -8.69
C THR A 64 47.51 -9.16 -9.58
N ALA A 65 47.68 -9.58 -10.83
CA ALA A 65 46.56 -9.76 -11.78
C ALA A 65 45.46 -10.70 -11.23
N SER A 66 45.85 -11.70 -10.43
CA SER A 66 44.94 -12.61 -9.72
C SER A 66 44.03 -11.86 -8.74
N SER A 67 44.58 -11.04 -7.84
CA SER A 67 43.78 -10.33 -6.83
C SER A 67 42.90 -9.25 -7.45
N ARG A 68 43.32 -8.60 -8.54
CA ARG A 68 42.48 -7.68 -9.33
C ARG A 68 41.25 -8.40 -9.89
N ARG A 69 41.40 -9.65 -10.38
CA ARG A 69 40.27 -10.48 -10.83
C ARG A 69 39.30 -10.79 -9.70
N TRP A 70 39.78 -11.16 -8.52
CA TRP A 70 38.92 -11.37 -7.34
C TRP A 70 38.19 -10.09 -6.91
N PHE A 71 38.87 -8.94 -6.95
CA PHE A 71 38.27 -7.65 -6.56
C PHE A 71 37.21 -7.17 -7.57
N GLN A 72 37.43 -7.37 -8.88
CA GLN A 72 36.45 -7.05 -9.92
C GLN A 72 35.28 -8.03 -9.96
N ALA A 73 35.51 -9.33 -9.75
CA ALA A 73 34.43 -10.31 -9.63
C ALA A 73 33.56 -10.02 -8.39
N GLY A 74 34.19 -9.83 -7.22
CA GLY A 74 33.48 -9.51 -5.97
C GLY A 74 32.70 -8.19 -6.04
N THR A 75 33.22 -7.16 -6.72
CA THR A 75 32.48 -5.90 -6.90
C THR A 75 31.35 -5.99 -7.93
N GLN A 76 31.48 -6.78 -9.01
CA GLN A 76 30.34 -7.05 -9.90
C GLN A 76 29.24 -7.87 -9.20
N GLU A 77 29.62 -8.93 -8.47
CA GLU A 77 28.66 -9.78 -7.76
C GLU A 77 27.94 -9.01 -6.64
N GLN A 78 28.65 -8.15 -5.90
CA GLN A 78 28.03 -7.26 -4.90
C GLN A 78 27.18 -6.16 -5.52
N ALA A 79 27.58 -5.58 -6.66
CA ALA A 79 26.79 -4.59 -7.37
C ALA A 79 25.43 -5.16 -7.84
N LEU A 80 25.43 -6.39 -8.37
CA LEU A 80 24.22 -7.08 -8.85
C LEU A 80 23.15 -7.32 -7.75
N PHE A 81 23.53 -7.33 -6.47
CA PHE A 81 22.58 -7.42 -5.36
C PHE A 81 22.12 -6.07 -4.79
N THR A 82 22.63 -4.95 -5.29
CA THR A 82 22.40 -3.61 -4.71
C THR A 82 21.08 -2.98 -5.17
N GLU A 83 20.76 -3.06 -6.45
CA GLU A 83 19.52 -2.47 -7.00
C GLU A 83 18.31 -3.41 -6.88
N ALA A 84 17.16 -2.84 -6.50
CA ALA A 84 15.89 -3.55 -6.47
C ALA A 84 14.97 -3.01 -7.57
N THR A 85 14.54 -3.88 -8.47
CA THR A 85 13.58 -3.58 -9.52
C THR A 85 12.18 -3.34 -8.96
N LEU A 86 11.44 -2.42 -9.58
CA LEU A 86 10.07 -2.05 -9.20
C LEU A 86 9.10 -2.34 -10.35
N LYS A 87 7.99 -3.02 -10.05
CA LYS A 87 6.97 -3.38 -11.03
C LYS A 87 5.56 -3.22 -10.46
N LEU A 88 4.82 -2.23 -10.96
CA LEU A 88 3.38 -2.12 -10.72
C LEU A 88 2.66 -3.30 -11.41
N ARG A 89 2.01 -4.17 -10.63
CA ARG A 89 1.08 -5.18 -11.15
C ARG A 89 -0.36 -4.79 -10.85
N ARG A 90 -1.26 -5.27 -11.72
CA ARG A 90 -2.71 -5.12 -11.60
C ARG A 90 -3.30 -6.52 -11.58
N ASN A 91 -4.20 -6.80 -10.66
CA ASN A 91 -4.96 -8.04 -10.69
C ASN A 91 -5.98 -7.97 -11.83
N THR A 92 -6.02 -8.99 -12.68
CA THR A 92 -7.02 -9.11 -13.76
C THR A 92 -7.30 -10.60 -14.02
N PRO A 93 -8.47 -10.97 -14.58
CA PRO A 93 -8.78 -12.36 -14.95
C PRO A 93 -7.82 -13.03 -15.93
N LEU A 94 -6.99 -12.25 -16.66
CA LEU A 94 -5.96 -12.75 -17.58
C LEU A 94 -4.54 -12.72 -16.97
N ASN A 95 -4.37 -12.16 -15.78
CA ASN A 95 -3.13 -12.15 -15.01
C ASN A 95 -3.45 -12.11 -13.50
N PRO A 96 -3.98 -13.20 -12.92
CA PRO A 96 -4.32 -13.23 -11.51
C PRO A 96 -3.07 -13.06 -10.63
N LEU A 97 -3.21 -12.30 -9.53
CA LEU A 97 -2.18 -12.25 -8.50
C LEU A 97 -1.98 -13.64 -7.87
N ALA A 98 -3.02 -14.46 -7.74
CA ALA A 98 -2.93 -15.84 -7.28
C ALA A 98 -1.89 -16.66 -8.08
N ASP A 99 -1.87 -16.55 -9.41
CA ASP A 99 -0.99 -17.36 -10.27
C ASP A 99 0.48 -16.99 -10.10
N ARG A 100 0.76 -15.69 -10.02
CA ARG A 100 2.11 -15.18 -9.71
C ARG A 100 2.50 -15.50 -8.26
N LEU A 101 1.55 -15.51 -7.32
CA LEU A 101 1.80 -15.88 -5.92
C LEU A 101 2.16 -17.37 -5.82
N ARG A 102 1.41 -18.28 -6.45
CA ARG A 102 1.75 -19.71 -6.54
C ARG A 102 3.12 -19.95 -7.17
N ALA A 103 3.52 -19.15 -8.17
CA ALA A 103 4.86 -19.21 -8.72
C ALA A 103 5.93 -18.82 -7.69
N LEU A 104 5.74 -17.71 -6.96
CA LEU A 104 6.66 -17.26 -5.93
C LEU A 104 6.78 -18.23 -4.74
N LEU A 105 5.72 -18.99 -4.42
CA LEU A 105 5.74 -19.99 -3.35
C LEU A 105 6.58 -21.23 -3.68
N ARG A 106 6.56 -21.72 -4.93
CA ARG A 106 7.42 -22.84 -5.35
C ARG A 106 8.91 -22.49 -5.23
N ASP A 107 9.24 -21.27 -5.63
CA ASP A 107 10.62 -20.79 -5.73
C ASP A 107 11.20 -20.29 -4.39
N CYS A 108 10.41 -20.25 -3.29
CA CYS A 108 10.83 -19.70 -2.00
C CYS A 108 11.18 -20.75 -0.94
N VAL A 109 11.89 -20.28 0.10
CA VAL A 109 12.14 -21.02 1.36
C VAL A 109 11.43 -20.39 2.56
N GLN A 110 10.94 -19.16 2.40
CA GLN A 110 10.24 -18.41 3.44
C GLN A 110 9.19 -17.50 2.78
N PHE A 111 8.01 -17.44 3.39
CA PHE A 111 6.91 -16.55 3.01
C PHE A 111 6.35 -15.83 4.25
N ASP A 112 6.54 -14.52 4.33
CA ASP A 112 5.94 -13.69 5.37
C ASP A 112 4.75 -12.92 4.78
N VAL A 113 3.57 -13.02 5.40
CA VAL A 113 2.34 -12.37 4.94
C VAL A 113 1.66 -11.61 6.09
N ALA A 114 1.37 -10.33 5.84
CA ALA A 114 0.75 -9.41 6.78
C ALA A 114 -0.48 -8.76 6.13
N THR A 115 -1.66 -9.32 6.36
CA THR A 115 -2.88 -9.04 5.58
C THR A 115 -4.12 -8.82 6.45
N ALA A 116 -4.92 -7.79 6.14
CA ALA A 116 -6.06 -7.39 6.98
C ALA A 116 -7.21 -8.41 7.01
N PHE A 117 -7.50 -9.01 5.86
CA PHE A 117 -8.59 -9.97 5.68
C PHE A 117 -8.06 -11.27 5.07
N VAL A 118 -8.65 -12.39 5.49
CA VAL A 118 -8.33 -13.73 5.00
C VAL A 118 -9.62 -14.44 4.57
N SER A 119 -9.56 -15.24 3.50
CA SER A 119 -10.63 -16.18 3.16
C SER A 119 -10.11 -17.62 3.11
N ASP A 120 -10.97 -18.54 3.53
CA ASP A 120 -10.69 -19.97 3.70
C ASP A 120 -10.08 -20.62 2.46
N ASP A 121 -10.67 -20.32 1.31
CA ASP A 121 -10.27 -20.80 -0.02
C ASP A 121 -8.88 -20.30 -0.43
N ALA A 122 -8.47 -19.10 -0.01
CA ALA A 122 -7.11 -18.61 -0.23
C ALA A 122 -6.09 -19.25 0.72
N VAL A 123 -6.50 -19.72 1.91
CA VAL A 123 -5.62 -20.50 2.81
C VAL A 123 -5.36 -21.87 2.21
N SER A 124 -6.38 -22.59 1.75
CA SER A 124 -6.20 -23.93 1.21
C SER A 124 -5.55 -23.98 -0.18
N ASP A 125 -5.80 -23.01 -1.05
CA ASP A 125 -5.14 -22.91 -2.37
C ASP A 125 -3.63 -22.60 -2.24
N LEU A 126 -3.20 -21.86 -1.20
CA LEU A 126 -1.90 -21.19 -1.21
C LEU A 126 -1.02 -21.44 0.03
N ILE A 127 -1.58 -21.62 1.22
CA ILE A 127 -0.80 -21.85 2.45
C ILE A 127 -0.54 -23.34 2.64
N GLU A 128 -1.54 -24.20 2.44
CA GLU A 128 -1.40 -25.67 2.52
C GLU A 128 -0.31 -26.14 1.55
N SER A 129 -0.46 -25.85 0.26
CA SER A 129 0.55 -26.18 -0.76
C SER A 129 1.95 -25.60 -0.48
N ALA A 130 2.07 -24.46 0.22
CA ALA A 130 3.36 -23.89 0.58
C ALA A 130 4.03 -24.65 1.73
N VAL A 131 3.31 -24.97 2.80
CA VAL A 131 3.88 -25.70 3.95
C VAL A 131 4.19 -27.15 3.61
N ASP A 132 3.37 -27.79 2.76
CA ASP A 132 3.64 -29.12 2.19
C ASP A 132 4.92 -29.11 1.34
N SER A 133 5.21 -27.99 0.66
CA SER A 133 6.45 -27.76 -0.11
C SER A 133 7.66 -27.38 0.78
N GLY A 134 7.52 -27.46 2.11
CA GLY A 134 8.58 -27.13 3.08
C GLY A 134 8.89 -25.64 3.22
N VAL A 135 7.98 -24.74 2.80
CA VAL A 135 8.15 -23.29 2.98
C VAL A 135 7.88 -22.92 4.43
N SER A 136 8.78 -22.15 5.05
CA SER A 136 8.51 -21.54 6.36
C SER A 136 7.59 -20.33 6.21
N VAL A 137 6.37 -20.41 6.77
CA VAL A 137 5.33 -19.38 6.62
C VAL A 137 5.12 -18.60 7.92
N ARG A 138 5.07 -17.27 7.84
CA ARG A 138 4.67 -16.38 8.95
C ARG A 138 3.44 -15.57 8.56
N PHE A 139 2.29 -15.89 9.15
CA PHE A 139 1.00 -15.33 8.80
C PHE A 139 0.47 -14.37 9.88
N LEU A 140 0.46 -13.07 9.59
CA LEU A 140 -0.06 -12.01 10.44
C LEU A 140 -1.37 -11.48 9.87
N THR A 141 -2.42 -11.45 10.69
CA THR A 141 -3.71 -10.89 10.26
C THR A 141 -4.48 -10.18 11.37
N GLY A 142 -5.53 -9.46 10.99
CA GLY A 142 -6.30 -8.58 11.88
C GLY A 142 -7.66 -9.14 12.28
N THR A 143 -8.33 -8.42 13.18
CA THR A 143 -9.76 -8.60 13.49
C THR A 143 -10.61 -7.42 13.02
N PHE A 144 -10.10 -6.63 12.06
CA PHE A 144 -10.76 -5.43 11.54
C PHE A 144 -12.13 -5.76 10.92
N GLY A 145 -13.16 -5.05 11.37
CA GLY A 145 -14.56 -5.27 10.95
C GLY A 145 -15.10 -6.70 11.19
N SER A 146 -14.40 -7.53 11.96
CA SER A 146 -14.61 -8.98 12.10
C SER A 146 -14.89 -9.72 10.78
N ALA A 147 -14.22 -9.32 9.69
CA ALA A 147 -14.55 -9.77 8.33
C ALA A 147 -14.05 -11.19 8.00
N THR A 148 -12.88 -11.58 8.51
CA THR A 148 -12.33 -12.94 8.45
C THR A 148 -13.24 -13.90 9.24
N ARG A 149 -13.45 -15.13 8.74
CA ARG A 149 -14.37 -16.09 9.38
C ARG A 149 -13.68 -16.86 10.50
N GLN A 150 -14.45 -17.25 11.51
CA GLN A 150 -13.98 -18.07 12.62
C GLN A 150 -13.39 -19.40 12.12
N LYS A 151 -13.99 -20.00 11.07
CA LYS A 151 -13.44 -21.20 10.43
C LYS A 151 -12.07 -20.97 9.80
N THR A 152 -11.79 -19.80 9.23
CA THR A 152 -10.49 -19.49 8.61
C THR A 152 -9.38 -19.31 9.64
N PHE A 153 -9.72 -18.83 10.84
CA PHE A 153 -8.81 -18.89 11.99
C PHE A 153 -8.62 -20.32 12.51
N ARG A 154 -9.63 -21.20 12.42
CA ARG A 154 -9.48 -22.64 12.71
C ARG A 154 -8.54 -23.31 11.71
N SER A 155 -8.70 -23.07 10.40
CA SER A 155 -7.82 -23.60 9.35
C SER A 155 -6.37 -23.18 9.55
N LEU A 156 -6.12 -21.89 9.80
CA LEU A 156 -4.76 -21.37 10.09
C LEU A 156 -4.14 -21.91 11.39
N LEU A 157 -4.97 -22.31 12.37
CA LEU A 157 -4.51 -22.95 13.60
C LEU A 157 -4.14 -24.42 13.35
N ASN A 158 -5.03 -25.18 12.71
CA ASN A 158 -4.78 -26.58 12.36
C ASN A 158 -3.48 -26.76 11.54
N LEU A 159 -3.18 -25.83 10.62
CA LEU A 159 -1.95 -25.85 9.81
C LEU A 159 -0.70 -25.38 10.56
N GLN A 160 -0.85 -24.53 11.60
CA GLN A 160 0.24 -24.16 12.50
C GLN A 160 0.64 -25.34 13.38
N ASP A 161 -0.32 -26.15 13.81
CA ASP A 161 -0.07 -27.28 14.70
C ASP A 161 0.46 -28.52 13.96
N ALA A 162 0.27 -28.59 12.63
CA ALA A 162 0.69 -29.71 11.77
C ALA A 162 1.94 -29.45 10.91
N ALA A 163 2.28 -28.20 10.61
CA ALA A 163 3.28 -27.87 9.57
C ALA A 163 4.10 -26.59 9.88
N SER A 164 4.96 -26.17 8.93
CA SER A 164 5.90 -25.04 9.11
C SER A 164 5.25 -23.65 9.02
N LEU A 165 4.09 -23.46 9.64
CA LEU A 165 3.34 -22.20 9.74
C LEU A 165 3.42 -21.63 11.16
N GLN A 166 3.64 -20.32 11.28
CA GLN A 166 3.35 -19.56 12.49
C GLN A 166 2.25 -18.54 12.20
N SER A 167 1.18 -18.53 12.98
CA SER A 167 0.05 -17.61 12.82
C SER A 167 -0.06 -16.62 13.97
N ARG A 168 -0.33 -15.34 13.66
CA ARG A 168 -0.49 -14.26 14.65
C ARG A 168 -1.68 -13.36 14.35
N ILE A 169 -2.35 -12.93 15.42
CA ILE A 169 -3.40 -11.93 15.40
C ILE A 169 -2.83 -10.59 15.84
N TRP A 170 -2.83 -9.61 14.95
CA TRP A 170 -2.40 -8.25 15.24
C TRP A 170 -3.31 -7.58 16.28
N SER A 171 -2.69 -7.04 17.34
CA SER A 171 -3.39 -6.46 18.50
C SER A 171 -2.57 -5.33 19.11
N CYS A 172 -2.75 -4.10 18.62
CA CYS A 172 -2.10 -2.92 19.19
C CYS A 172 -2.91 -2.37 20.39
N GLY A 173 -2.85 -3.07 21.52
CA GLY A 173 -3.63 -2.77 22.71
C GLY A 173 -5.14 -2.94 22.44
N THR A 174 -5.93 -1.88 22.63
CA THR A 174 -7.36 -1.87 22.32
C THR A 174 -7.67 -1.74 20.83
N HIS A 175 -6.70 -1.35 19.99
CA HIS A 175 -6.91 -1.14 18.57
C HIS A 175 -6.84 -2.46 17.78
N ARG A 176 -7.89 -2.73 16.99
CA ARG A 176 -8.03 -3.92 16.12
C ARG A 176 -8.05 -3.59 14.62
N ASN A 177 -7.79 -2.33 14.27
CA ASN A 177 -7.89 -1.78 12.91
C ASN A 177 -6.64 -2.07 12.05
N PHE A 178 -6.12 -3.29 12.10
CA PHE A 178 -5.04 -3.70 11.20
C PHE A 178 -5.55 -3.71 9.77
N HIS A 179 -5.01 -2.83 8.91
CA HIS A 179 -5.37 -2.77 7.50
C HIS A 179 -4.20 -3.02 6.53
N GLY A 180 -3.05 -3.48 7.02
CA GLY A 180 -1.89 -3.81 6.18
C GLY A 180 -2.19 -4.85 5.09
N LYS A 181 -1.45 -4.76 3.98
CA LYS A 181 -1.26 -5.82 2.97
C LYS A 181 0.20 -5.77 2.51
N LEU A 182 1.04 -6.56 3.16
CA LEU A 182 2.47 -6.71 2.86
C LEU A 182 2.79 -8.20 2.77
N TYR A 183 3.50 -8.58 1.71
CA TYR A 183 3.90 -9.95 1.43
C TYR A 183 5.39 -9.97 1.08
N LEU A 184 6.14 -10.96 1.58
CA LEU A 184 7.59 -11.08 1.40
C LEU A 184 7.96 -12.53 1.13
N TRP A 185 8.73 -12.78 0.07
CA TRP A 185 9.30 -14.08 -0.26
C TRP A 185 10.82 -14.00 -0.25
N ARG A 186 11.48 -14.95 0.42
CA ARG A 186 12.91 -15.21 0.25
C ARG A 186 13.06 -16.40 -0.70
N LEU A 187 13.57 -16.14 -1.90
CA LEU A 187 13.75 -17.16 -2.93
C LEU A 187 14.93 -18.08 -2.59
N ARG A 188 14.91 -19.31 -3.15
CA ARG A 188 15.95 -20.34 -2.96
C ARG A 188 17.33 -19.87 -3.45
N ASP A 189 17.38 -18.91 -4.37
CA ASP A 189 18.59 -18.27 -4.91
C ASP A 189 19.08 -17.04 -4.13
N GLY A 190 18.51 -16.74 -2.95
CA GLY A 190 18.91 -15.61 -2.11
C GLY A 190 18.32 -14.25 -2.53
N ARG A 191 17.52 -14.19 -3.59
CA ARG A 191 16.74 -12.98 -3.91
C ARG A 191 15.55 -12.79 -2.96
N GLY A 192 15.12 -11.54 -2.84
CA GLY A 192 13.89 -11.16 -2.16
C GLY A 192 12.86 -10.62 -3.15
N VAL A 193 11.62 -11.04 -2.97
CA VAL A 193 10.44 -10.41 -3.62
C VAL A 193 9.55 -9.85 -2.51
N ALA A 194 8.97 -8.66 -2.72
CA ALA A 194 8.00 -8.09 -1.81
C ALA A 194 6.82 -7.48 -2.57
N TRP A 195 5.60 -7.62 -2.05
CA TRP A 195 4.41 -6.95 -2.55
C TRP A 195 3.82 -6.04 -1.48
N ILE A 196 3.50 -4.81 -1.86
CA ILE A 196 2.72 -3.88 -1.05
C ILE A 196 1.61 -3.27 -1.93
N GLY A 197 0.38 -3.16 -1.40
CA GLY A 197 -0.74 -2.66 -2.19
C GLY A 197 -2.09 -2.82 -1.52
N SER A 198 -3.12 -3.05 -2.34
CA SER A 198 -4.53 -3.13 -1.91
C SER A 198 -5.01 -4.57 -1.66
N ALA A 199 -4.47 -5.53 -2.41
CA ALA A 199 -4.82 -6.95 -2.39
C ALA A 199 -4.73 -7.60 -1.00
N ASN A 200 -5.88 -7.97 -0.42
CA ASN A 200 -5.94 -8.83 0.76
C ASN A 200 -5.72 -10.30 0.37
N PHE A 201 -5.40 -11.16 1.34
CA PHE A 201 -5.23 -12.60 1.12
C PHE A 201 -6.60 -13.30 1.11
N THR A 202 -7.44 -12.87 0.17
CA THR A 202 -8.73 -13.48 -0.13
C THR A 202 -8.75 -13.86 -1.60
N ASN A 203 -9.56 -14.86 -1.96
CA ASN A 203 -9.75 -15.25 -3.35
C ASN A 203 -10.13 -14.03 -4.24
N SER A 204 -11.03 -13.17 -3.75
CA SER A 204 -11.34 -11.91 -4.44
C SER A 204 -10.14 -10.98 -4.60
N GLY A 205 -9.32 -10.79 -3.55
CA GLY A 205 -8.13 -9.92 -3.60
C GLY A 205 -6.99 -10.47 -4.45
N LEU A 206 -7.00 -11.77 -4.77
CA LEU A 206 -5.97 -12.46 -5.54
C LEU A 206 -6.42 -12.87 -6.96
N GLN A 207 -7.72 -12.84 -7.27
CA GLN A 207 -8.26 -13.24 -8.58
C GLN A 207 -9.22 -12.23 -9.25
N SER A 208 -9.79 -11.25 -8.53
CA SER A 208 -10.74 -10.27 -9.11
C SER A 208 -10.09 -8.96 -9.56
N ASP A 209 -10.61 -8.36 -10.64
CA ASP A 209 -10.22 -7.03 -11.12
C ASP A 209 -10.27 -5.94 -10.03
N GLY A 210 -9.32 -5.00 -10.10
CA GLY A 210 -9.34 -3.75 -9.34
C GLY A 210 -8.21 -3.58 -8.33
N GLU A 211 -7.52 -4.67 -7.99
CA GLU A 211 -6.40 -4.64 -7.03
C GLU A 211 -5.09 -4.19 -7.70
N LEU A 212 -4.35 -3.30 -7.02
CA LEU A 212 -3.04 -2.80 -7.43
C LEU A 212 -1.98 -3.17 -6.38
N ILE A 213 -0.82 -3.64 -6.84
CA ILE A 213 0.36 -3.91 -6.00
C ILE A 213 1.63 -3.37 -6.64
N LEU A 214 2.57 -2.92 -5.82
CA LEU A 214 3.95 -2.70 -6.20
C LEU A 214 4.74 -3.97 -5.85
N GLU A 215 5.21 -4.69 -6.87
CA GLU A 215 6.20 -5.77 -6.71
C GLU A 215 7.60 -5.16 -6.71
N VAL A 216 8.36 -5.45 -5.66
CA VAL A 216 9.78 -5.12 -5.50
C VAL A 216 10.58 -6.41 -5.63
N THR A 217 11.66 -6.44 -6.41
CA THR A 217 12.50 -7.66 -6.58
C THR A 217 13.97 -7.29 -6.68
N GLY A 218 14.81 -7.87 -5.81
CA GLY A 218 16.26 -7.63 -5.74
C GLY A 218 16.95 -8.62 -4.79
N GLY A 219 18.15 -8.31 -4.29
CA GLY A 219 18.78 -9.13 -3.24
C GLY A 219 17.99 -9.08 -1.91
N TRP A 220 17.96 -10.18 -1.14
CA TRP A 220 17.23 -10.24 0.16
C TRP A 220 17.74 -9.23 1.22
N ASN A 221 18.98 -8.75 1.06
CA ASN A 221 19.59 -7.73 1.91
C ASN A 221 19.66 -6.33 1.27
N SER A 222 19.13 -6.15 0.05
CA SER A 222 19.02 -4.83 -0.61
C SER A 222 18.17 -3.85 0.22
N SER A 223 18.45 -2.55 0.13
CA SER A 223 17.85 -1.54 1.01
C SER A 223 16.30 -1.55 1.02
N PRO A 224 15.59 -1.65 -0.14
CA PRO A 224 14.13 -1.70 -0.14
C PRO A 224 13.57 -2.98 0.50
N LEU A 225 14.16 -4.15 0.23
CA LEU A 225 13.73 -5.43 0.83
C LEU A 225 14.01 -5.45 2.35
N LYS A 226 15.16 -4.93 2.78
CA LYS A 226 15.51 -4.76 4.20
C LYS A 226 14.53 -3.84 4.91
N THR A 227 14.10 -2.76 4.26
CA THR A 227 13.10 -1.82 4.79
C THR A 227 11.74 -2.50 4.98
N LEU A 228 11.21 -3.16 3.94
CA LEU A 228 9.92 -3.84 3.99
C LEU A 228 9.92 -5.02 5.00
N ARG A 229 11.00 -5.80 5.07
CA ARG A 229 11.21 -6.81 6.12
C ARG A 229 11.21 -6.19 7.52
N THR A 230 11.86 -5.04 7.71
CA THR A 230 11.88 -4.34 9.01
C THR A 230 10.47 -3.90 9.43
N SER A 231 9.66 -3.39 8.48
CA SER A 231 8.25 -3.07 8.75
C SER A 231 7.43 -4.32 9.08
N PHE A 232 7.65 -5.46 8.40
CA PHE A 232 7.01 -6.73 8.77
C PHE A 232 7.37 -7.13 10.22
N GLU A 233 8.64 -7.12 10.60
CA GLU A 233 9.06 -7.47 11.97
C GLU A 233 8.46 -6.55 13.05
N GLN A 234 8.23 -5.27 12.74
CA GLN A 234 7.57 -4.33 13.64
C GLN A 234 6.10 -4.67 13.89
N GLU A 235 5.34 -5.03 12.84
CA GLU A 235 3.94 -5.44 12.99
C GLU A 235 3.80 -6.89 13.52
N TRP A 236 4.74 -7.80 13.17
CA TRP A 236 4.80 -9.17 13.68
C TRP A 236 4.93 -9.21 15.21
N LYS A 237 5.73 -8.30 15.78
CA LYS A 237 5.90 -8.13 17.23
C LYS A 237 4.66 -7.55 17.92
N ARG A 238 3.75 -6.91 17.19
CA ARG A 238 2.42 -6.47 17.69
C ARG A 238 1.34 -7.55 17.53
N GLY A 239 1.68 -8.71 17.00
CA GLY A 239 0.80 -9.87 16.91
C GLY A 239 0.92 -10.80 18.13
N SER A 240 -0.21 -11.12 18.76
CA SER A 240 -0.32 -12.26 19.67
C SER A 240 -0.38 -13.57 18.87
N PRO A 241 0.12 -14.71 19.38
CA PRO A 241 -0.04 -16.02 18.73
C PRO A 241 -1.51 -16.37 18.48
N LEU A 242 -1.78 -17.10 17.39
CA LEU A 242 -3.07 -17.74 17.15
C LEU A 242 -3.20 -18.98 18.05
N THR A 243 -4.28 -19.06 18.83
CA THR A 243 -4.57 -20.12 19.80
C THR A 243 -6.03 -20.55 19.71
N ASP A 244 -6.38 -21.75 20.18
CA ASP A 244 -7.79 -22.18 20.28
C ASP A 244 -8.62 -21.16 21.06
N ALA A 245 -8.14 -20.69 22.21
CA ALA A 245 -8.85 -19.72 23.03
C ALA A 245 -9.21 -18.44 22.25
N PHE A 246 -8.35 -17.98 21.33
CA PHE A 246 -8.71 -16.91 20.39
C PHE A 246 -9.80 -17.37 19.41
N VAL A 247 -9.63 -18.51 18.72
CA VAL A 247 -10.60 -18.99 17.72
C VAL A 247 -11.99 -19.19 18.35
N THR A 248 -12.05 -19.78 19.53
CA THR A 248 -13.26 -20.12 20.28
C THR A 248 -13.97 -18.87 20.83
N THR A 249 -13.22 -17.81 21.23
CA THR A 249 -13.82 -16.54 21.69
C THR A 249 -14.10 -15.52 20.57
N TYR A 250 -13.52 -15.70 19.38
CA TYR A 250 -13.64 -14.74 18.28
C TYR A 250 -15.04 -14.66 17.68
N ARG A 251 -15.68 -13.50 17.85
CA ARG A 251 -16.97 -13.17 17.22
C ARG A 251 -16.74 -12.55 15.83
N GLN A 252 -16.87 -13.40 14.81
CA GLN A 252 -16.95 -12.97 13.41
C GLN A 252 -18.19 -12.07 13.18
N ALA A 253 -18.12 -11.18 12.19
CA ALA A 253 -19.27 -10.35 11.84
C ALA A 253 -20.41 -11.20 11.29
N GLU A 254 -21.64 -10.85 11.66
CA GLU A 254 -22.82 -11.34 10.97
C GLU A 254 -22.70 -11.04 9.46
N ARG A 255 -22.99 -12.04 8.64
CA ARG A 255 -23.36 -11.82 7.25
C ARG A 255 -24.80 -12.25 7.12
N THR A 256 -25.63 -11.39 6.54
CA THR A 256 -26.85 -11.83 5.88
C THR A 256 -26.48 -13.03 5.00
N PRO A 257 -27.09 -14.22 5.18
CA PRO A 257 -26.86 -15.35 4.29
C PRO A 257 -27.06 -14.94 2.83
N ALA A 258 -26.37 -15.63 1.91
CA ALA A 258 -26.55 -15.39 0.48
C ALA A 258 -28.03 -15.47 0.08
N ASP A 259 -28.79 -16.31 0.78
CA ASP A 259 -30.20 -16.63 0.52
C ASP A 259 -31.18 -15.65 1.18
N PHE A 260 -30.75 -14.89 2.21
CA PHE A 260 -31.51 -13.74 2.72
C PHE A 260 -31.28 -12.48 1.89
N VAL A 261 -30.28 -12.46 1.01
CA VAL A 261 -30.29 -11.58 -0.16
C VAL A 261 -30.89 -12.34 -1.32
N VAL A 262 -32.23 -12.28 -1.47
CA VAL A 262 -32.91 -12.82 -2.66
C VAL A 262 -32.43 -12.09 -3.91
N ARG A 263 -31.33 -12.59 -4.49
CA ARG A 263 -30.84 -12.27 -5.82
C ARG A 263 -31.93 -12.72 -6.78
N LYS A 264 -32.74 -11.79 -7.29
CA LYS A 264 -33.75 -12.06 -8.33
C LYS A 264 -33.09 -12.32 -9.70
N SER A 265 -32.26 -13.35 -9.75
CA SER A 265 -31.53 -13.85 -10.93
C SER A 265 -32.37 -14.79 -11.79
N ALA A 266 -33.69 -14.55 -11.87
CA ALA A 266 -34.63 -15.31 -12.68
C ALA A 266 -35.22 -14.50 -13.86
N ALA A 267 -35.01 -13.18 -13.88
CA ALA A 267 -35.62 -12.24 -14.83
C ALA A 267 -34.83 -12.04 -16.15
N VAL A 268 -34.01 -13.02 -16.54
CA VAL A 268 -33.13 -12.92 -17.73
C VAL A 268 -33.72 -13.63 -18.97
N ILE A 269 -34.65 -14.58 -18.80
CA ILE A 269 -35.05 -15.52 -19.88
C ILE A 269 -36.52 -15.38 -20.34
N ARG A 270 -37.45 -14.81 -19.56
CA ARG A 270 -38.87 -14.67 -19.95
C ARG A 270 -39.48 -13.32 -19.53
N ALA A 271 -40.44 -12.82 -20.33
CA ALA A 271 -41.08 -11.49 -20.25
C ALA A 271 -40.06 -10.32 -20.45
N HIS A 272 -40.02 -9.57 -21.56
CA HIS A 272 -41.08 -9.06 -22.45
C HIS A 272 -42.21 -8.32 -21.71
N ALA A 273 -42.63 -7.16 -22.24
CA ALA A 273 -43.57 -6.20 -21.64
C ALA A 273 -43.02 -5.43 -20.40
N PRO A 274 -43.50 -4.19 -20.10
CA PRO A 274 -42.58 -3.11 -19.71
C PRO A 274 -42.88 -2.40 -18.38
N PHE A 275 -42.22 -1.24 -18.19
CA PHE A 275 -42.59 -0.15 -17.29
C PHE A 275 -42.29 -0.28 -15.78
N ARG A 276 -41.01 -0.05 -15.40
CA ARG A 276 -40.67 0.53 -14.08
C ARG A 276 -39.84 1.81 -14.24
N ARG A 277 -40.14 2.81 -13.40
CA ARG A 277 -39.71 4.22 -13.59
C ARG A 277 -38.19 4.37 -13.45
N ARG A 278 -37.55 5.01 -14.44
CA ARG A 278 -36.08 5.19 -14.53
C ARG A 278 -35.55 6.04 -13.37
N VAL A 279 -34.89 5.41 -12.39
CA VAL A 279 -34.22 6.14 -11.29
C VAL A 279 -32.93 6.81 -11.80
N SER A 280 -32.86 8.13 -11.61
CA SER A 280 -31.71 8.99 -11.85
C SER A 280 -30.39 8.41 -11.34
N LYS A 281 -29.49 8.02 -12.26
CA LYS A 281 -28.14 7.57 -11.86
C LYS A 281 -27.15 8.72 -11.61
N ALA A 282 -27.32 9.87 -12.26
CA ALA A 282 -26.31 10.95 -12.27
C ALA A 282 -26.68 12.20 -11.44
N PHE A 283 -25.71 13.08 -11.19
CA PHE A 283 -25.87 14.31 -10.38
C PHE A 283 -25.27 15.57 -11.04
N VAL A 284 -25.62 16.75 -10.51
CA VAL A 284 -24.95 18.04 -10.74
C VAL A 284 -24.63 18.66 -9.38
N VAL A 285 -23.43 19.24 -9.24
CA VAL A 285 -22.97 20.03 -8.10
C VAL A 285 -22.19 21.24 -8.58
N SER A 286 -22.24 22.35 -7.83
CA SER A 286 -21.41 23.53 -8.07
C SER A 286 -20.35 23.65 -6.97
N VAL A 287 -19.08 23.85 -7.34
CA VAL A 287 -18.04 24.33 -6.42
C VAL A 287 -18.17 25.85 -6.32
N ARG A 288 -18.22 26.38 -5.11
CA ARG A 288 -18.34 27.83 -4.83
C ARG A 288 -17.27 28.37 -3.88
N ASN A 289 -16.40 27.49 -3.38
CA ASN A 289 -15.30 27.80 -2.47
C ASN A 289 -14.29 26.65 -2.56
N HIS A 290 -13.01 26.96 -2.81
CA HIS A 290 -11.93 26.00 -2.65
C HIS A 290 -11.50 25.91 -1.18
N ILE A 291 -11.01 24.75 -0.77
CA ILE A 291 -10.46 24.55 0.57
C ILE A 291 -8.99 24.25 0.37
N SER A 292 -8.09 25.12 0.84
CA SER A 292 -6.66 24.86 0.80
C SER A 292 -6.36 23.53 1.49
N ASP A 293 -5.59 22.69 0.80
CA ASP A 293 -5.27 21.34 1.21
C ASP A 293 -4.52 21.32 2.56
N ASP A 294 -3.74 22.37 2.85
CA ASP A 294 -2.97 22.52 4.09
C ASP A 294 -3.74 23.15 5.25
N SER A 295 -4.96 23.62 5.01
CA SER A 295 -5.88 24.02 6.07
C SER A 295 -6.23 22.82 6.97
N PRO A 296 -6.66 23.05 8.23
CA PRO A 296 -7.15 21.98 9.10
C PRO A 296 -8.32 21.19 8.50
N THR A 297 -9.13 21.80 7.61
CA THR A 297 -10.20 21.09 6.90
C THR A 297 -9.64 20.25 5.74
N GLY A 298 -8.69 20.77 4.97
CA GLY A 298 -8.04 20.03 3.88
C GLY A 298 -7.29 18.80 4.40
N LYS A 299 -6.41 18.97 5.39
CA LYS A 299 -5.67 17.88 6.06
C LYS A 299 -6.62 16.80 6.60
N ARG A 300 -7.68 17.20 7.31
CA ARG A 300 -8.69 16.28 7.85
C ARG A 300 -9.49 15.55 6.76
N VAL A 301 -9.80 16.20 5.63
CA VAL A 301 -10.44 15.54 4.49
C VAL A 301 -9.49 14.57 3.79
N ARG A 302 -8.20 14.93 3.60
CA ARG A 302 -7.18 14.01 3.10
C ARG A 302 -7.08 12.75 3.96
N THR A 303 -7.09 12.88 5.30
CA THR A 303 -7.15 11.72 6.22
C THR A 303 -8.44 10.90 6.05
N LEU A 304 -9.61 11.54 5.94
CA LEU A 304 -10.90 10.86 5.74
C LEU A 304 -11.02 10.13 4.40
N LEU A 305 -10.23 10.50 3.39
CA LEU A 305 -10.17 9.89 2.06
C LEU A 305 -8.90 9.04 1.84
N GLY A 306 -8.22 8.63 2.92
CA GLY A 306 -7.04 7.74 2.83
C GLY A 306 -5.78 8.35 2.20
N GLY A 307 -5.75 9.66 1.98
CA GLY A 307 -4.58 10.41 1.48
C GLY A 307 -4.33 10.34 -0.03
N THR A 308 -5.15 9.62 -0.80
CA THR A 308 -4.90 9.31 -2.23
C THR A 308 -5.91 9.95 -3.21
N ALA A 309 -6.65 10.97 -2.77
CA ALA A 309 -7.71 11.59 -3.56
C ALA A 309 -7.23 12.88 -4.27
N ASP A 310 -6.76 12.75 -5.52
CA ASP A 310 -6.30 13.87 -6.36
C ASP A 310 -7.32 15.02 -6.48
N ASN A 311 -8.61 14.68 -6.49
CA ASN A 311 -9.71 15.63 -6.55
C ASN A 311 -10.80 15.22 -5.54
N TRP A 312 -11.27 16.17 -4.75
CA TRP A 312 -12.29 15.96 -3.72
C TRP A 312 -13.20 17.17 -3.54
N LEU A 313 -14.43 16.94 -3.05
CA LEU A 313 -15.41 18.01 -2.84
C LEU A 313 -16.20 17.77 -1.53
N ARG A 314 -16.24 18.81 -0.68
CA ARG A 314 -17.00 18.85 0.58
C ARG A 314 -18.28 19.67 0.42
N HIS A 315 -19.44 19.08 0.66
CA HIS A 315 -20.74 19.70 0.35
C HIS A 315 -21.84 19.42 1.39
N PHE A 316 -22.58 20.45 1.79
CA PHE A 316 -23.57 20.37 2.88
C PHE A 316 -24.97 19.85 2.47
N SER A 317 -25.31 19.84 1.18
CA SER A 317 -26.66 19.41 0.75
C SER A 317 -26.96 17.95 1.15
N LYS A 318 -28.05 17.78 1.92
CA LYS A 318 -28.60 16.49 2.36
C LYS A 318 -28.81 15.49 1.19
N LYS A 319 -28.99 15.98 -0.06
CA LYS A 319 -29.14 15.14 -1.25
C LYS A 319 -27.91 14.28 -1.55
N LEU A 320 -26.69 14.81 -1.35
CA LEU A 320 -25.44 14.07 -1.66
C LEU A 320 -25.10 12.99 -0.62
N ARG A 321 -25.82 12.89 0.50
CA ARG A 321 -25.71 11.74 1.44
C ARG A 321 -26.11 10.40 0.80
N LYS A 322 -26.83 10.44 -0.33
CA LYS A 322 -27.19 9.28 -1.16
C LYS A 322 -26.25 9.07 -2.36
N LEU A 323 -25.18 9.85 -2.48
CA LEU A 323 -24.09 9.61 -3.45
C LEU A 323 -23.29 8.36 -3.03
N ARG A 324 -22.66 7.68 -4.00
CA ARG A 324 -21.90 6.43 -3.82
C ARG A 324 -20.80 6.37 -4.89
N PRO A 325 -19.75 5.52 -4.73
CA PRO A 325 -18.82 5.18 -5.81
C PRO A 325 -19.49 4.74 -7.11
N GLY A 326 -18.82 4.92 -8.25
CA GLY A 326 -19.33 4.60 -9.58
C GLY A 326 -20.50 5.49 -10.04
N ARG A 327 -20.80 6.56 -9.31
CA ARG A 327 -21.81 7.55 -9.71
C ARG A 327 -21.15 8.62 -10.57
N ARG A 328 -21.53 8.65 -11.85
CA ARG A 328 -21.17 9.75 -12.75
C ARG A 328 -21.98 11.01 -12.46
N GLY A 329 -21.40 12.17 -12.69
CA GLY A 329 -22.06 13.45 -12.50
C GLY A 329 -21.34 14.61 -13.17
N VAL A 330 -21.86 15.80 -12.95
CA VAL A 330 -21.31 17.06 -13.47
C VAL A 330 -20.82 17.88 -12.28
N VAL A 331 -19.52 18.15 -12.23
CA VAL A 331 -18.93 19.16 -11.34
C VAL A 331 -18.77 20.43 -12.15
N ILE A 332 -19.24 21.55 -11.58
CA ILE A 332 -19.12 22.88 -12.17
C ILE A 332 -18.35 23.73 -11.19
N ASP A 333 -17.10 24.04 -11.47
CA ASP A 333 -16.35 24.99 -10.67
C ASP A 333 -16.67 26.42 -11.13
N THR A 334 -17.20 27.24 -10.22
CA THR A 334 -17.56 28.62 -10.53
C THR A 334 -16.45 29.63 -10.27
N LEU A 335 -15.35 29.21 -9.63
CA LEU A 335 -14.14 29.99 -9.41
C LEU A 335 -13.20 29.82 -10.60
N ASP A 336 -12.84 28.57 -10.92
CA ASP A 336 -12.00 28.22 -12.09
C ASP A 336 -12.76 28.35 -13.42
N LYS A 337 -14.09 28.52 -13.34
CA LYS A 337 -15.01 28.61 -14.48
C LYS A 337 -14.89 27.36 -15.37
N THR A 338 -14.94 26.17 -14.78
CA THR A 338 -14.89 24.88 -15.48
C THR A 338 -16.17 24.06 -15.29
N ILE A 339 -16.42 23.15 -16.22
CA ILE A 339 -17.46 22.12 -16.14
C ILE A 339 -16.89 20.80 -16.65
N ALA A 340 -16.89 19.78 -15.79
CA ALA A 340 -16.33 18.46 -16.04
C ALA A 340 -17.38 17.37 -15.79
N ILE A 341 -17.31 16.28 -16.56
CA ILE A 341 -17.99 15.02 -16.22
C ILE A 341 -17.05 14.21 -15.35
N VAL A 342 -17.53 13.85 -14.16
CA VAL A 342 -16.73 13.14 -13.16
C VAL A 342 -17.35 11.81 -12.81
N GLU A 343 -16.54 10.87 -12.33
CA GLU A 343 -17.01 9.65 -11.66
C GLU A 343 -16.52 9.65 -10.22
N VAL A 344 -17.45 9.42 -9.28
CA VAL A 344 -17.15 9.36 -7.84
C VAL A 344 -16.36 8.10 -7.52
N THR A 345 -15.19 8.25 -6.92
CA THR A 345 -14.33 7.14 -6.51
C THR A 345 -14.61 6.69 -5.08
N ASP A 346 -14.74 7.64 -4.13
CA ASP A 346 -15.19 7.37 -2.76
C ASP A 346 -16.15 8.46 -2.24
N SER A 347 -16.94 8.15 -1.21
CA SER A 347 -17.88 9.08 -0.57
C SER A 347 -18.02 8.84 0.93
N VAL A 348 -17.50 9.77 1.73
CA VAL A 348 -17.45 9.71 3.21
C VAL A 348 -18.29 10.81 3.86
N ARG A 349 -18.49 10.72 5.18
CA ARG A 349 -19.31 11.65 5.97
C ARG A 349 -18.44 12.50 6.87
N ASP A 350 -18.66 13.81 6.84
CA ASP A 350 -18.00 14.78 7.72
C ASP A 350 -19.06 15.58 8.49
N GLY A 351 -19.50 15.04 9.64
CA GLY A 351 -20.55 15.66 10.46
C GLY A 351 -21.83 15.93 9.65
N SER A 352 -22.18 17.21 9.49
CA SER A 352 -23.33 17.62 8.66
C SER A 352 -23.08 17.41 7.16
N ALA A 353 -21.84 17.58 6.69
CA ALA A 353 -21.42 17.57 5.29
C ALA A 353 -21.19 16.15 4.70
N SER A 354 -21.25 16.06 3.39
CA SER A 354 -20.83 14.88 2.62
C SER A 354 -19.54 15.24 1.89
N VAL A 355 -18.55 14.37 1.94
CA VAL A 355 -17.28 14.52 1.23
C VAL A 355 -17.23 13.41 0.19
N PHE A 356 -16.75 13.69 -1.01
CA PHE A 356 -16.50 12.65 -2.01
C PHE A 356 -15.25 12.97 -2.82
N SER A 357 -14.48 11.93 -3.14
CA SER A 357 -13.41 11.99 -4.14
C SER A 357 -13.97 11.65 -5.51
N TYR A 358 -13.32 12.14 -6.56
CA TYR A 358 -13.74 11.89 -7.93
C TYR A 358 -12.56 11.93 -8.90
N VAL A 359 -12.77 11.37 -10.09
CA VAL A 359 -11.85 11.50 -11.23
C VAL A 359 -12.63 12.00 -12.44
N SER A 360 -11.93 12.51 -13.46
CA SER A 360 -12.53 12.75 -14.78
C SER A 360 -13.13 11.43 -15.31
N ALA A 361 -14.38 11.47 -15.77
CA ALA A 361 -15.05 10.31 -16.36
C ALA A 361 -14.51 9.97 -17.77
N PHE A 362 -13.59 10.79 -18.31
CA PHE A 362 -12.95 10.62 -19.60
C PHE A 362 -11.42 10.70 -19.46
N ARG A 363 -10.69 9.92 -20.25
CA ARG A 363 -9.23 10.07 -20.37
C ARG A 363 -8.90 11.38 -21.11
N GLY A 364 -8.00 12.16 -20.51
CA GLY A 364 -7.71 13.56 -20.87
C GLY A 364 -8.21 14.52 -19.78
N ALA A 365 -7.63 15.73 -19.75
CA ALA A 365 -8.06 16.82 -18.87
C ALA A 365 -9.35 17.47 -19.41
N ASP A 366 -10.44 16.70 -19.43
CA ASP A 366 -11.72 17.02 -20.09
C ASP A 366 -12.58 18.05 -19.32
N ALA A 367 -11.94 19.08 -18.76
CA ALA A 367 -12.62 20.25 -18.21
C ALA A 367 -12.97 21.23 -19.35
N THR A 368 -14.26 21.51 -19.55
CA THR A 368 -14.74 22.50 -20.54
C THR A 368 -15.00 23.85 -19.86
N PRO A 369 -14.81 25.02 -20.50
CA PRO A 369 -15.13 26.31 -19.88
C PRO A 369 -16.62 26.51 -19.54
N TRP A 370 -16.90 26.89 -18.29
CA TRP A 370 -18.21 27.29 -17.77
C TRP A 370 -18.63 28.67 -18.30
N SER A 371 -19.11 28.67 -19.54
CA SER A 371 -19.42 29.84 -20.36
C SER A 371 -20.92 30.10 -20.47
N LYS A 372 -21.30 31.25 -21.07
CA LYS A 372 -22.69 31.57 -21.45
C LYS A 372 -23.30 30.48 -22.35
N LYS A 373 -22.48 29.78 -23.15
CA LYS A 373 -22.89 28.64 -24.01
C LYS A 373 -23.20 27.39 -23.18
N THR A 374 -22.29 26.95 -22.31
CA THR A 374 -22.50 25.74 -21.48
C THR A 374 -23.60 25.95 -20.45
N ARG A 375 -23.77 27.18 -19.93
CA ARG A 375 -24.89 27.55 -19.05
C ARG A 375 -26.25 27.45 -19.75
N ARG A 376 -26.37 27.97 -20.98
CA ARG A 376 -27.59 27.81 -21.82
C ARG A 376 -27.92 26.33 -22.04
N ILE A 377 -26.91 25.50 -22.36
CA ILE A 377 -27.07 24.06 -22.55
C ILE A 377 -27.56 23.39 -21.26
N LEU A 378 -26.93 23.68 -20.11
CA LEU A 378 -27.33 23.11 -18.83
C LEU A 378 -28.77 23.49 -18.45
N ASN A 379 -29.12 24.77 -18.61
CA ASN A 379 -30.46 25.28 -18.28
C ASN A 379 -31.52 24.66 -19.18
N GLY A 380 -31.30 24.59 -20.50
CA GLY A 380 -32.24 24.01 -21.47
C GLY A 380 -32.32 22.48 -21.47
N VAL A 381 -31.33 21.77 -20.90
CA VAL A 381 -31.34 20.29 -20.79
C VAL A 381 -31.97 19.80 -19.49
N ALA A 382 -31.75 20.50 -18.37
CA ALA A 382 -32.20 20.06 -17.05
C ALA A 382 -33.21 21.00 -16.36
N GLY A 383 -33.57 22.14 -16.95
CA GLY A 383 -34.50 23.11 -16.36
C GLY A 383 -33.94 23.81 -15.11
N PHE A 384 -32.69 24.27 -15.16
CA PHE A 384 -32.17 25.17 -14.12
C PHE A 384 -32.69 26.59 -14.38
N ARG A 385 -33.35 27.18 -13.37
CA ARG A 385 -33.89 28.55 -13.42
C ARG A 385 -32.96 29.61 -12.81
N ASP A 386 -32.09 29.24 -11.86
CA ASP A 386 -31.15 30.19 -11.24
C ASP A 386 -29.97 30.50 -12.17
N GLU A 387 -29.47 31.72 -12.04
CA GLU A 387 -28.29 32.19 -12.75
C GLU A 387 -26.97 31.89 -12.01
N ILE A 388 -25.85 32.13 -12.70
CA ILE A 388 -24.46 31.94 -12.23
C ILE A 388 -24.08 30.48 -11.90
N ALA A 389 -24.72 29.85 -10.90
CA ALA A 389 -24.25 28.63 -10.23
C ALA A 389 -25.40 27.66 -9.85
N PRO A 390 -25.61 26.54 -10.60
CA PRO A 390 -26.78 25.66 -10.46
C PRO A 390 -26.91 24.93 -9.11
N ARG A 391 -28.15 24.79 -8.60
CA ARG A 391 -28.45 24.08 -7.34
C ARG A 391 -28.21 22.57 -7.42
N THR A 392 -27.46 22.03 -6.49
CA THR A 392 -27.12 20.60 -6.39
C THR A 392 -28.35 19.68 -6.39
N ARG A 393 -28.40 18.72 -7.33
CA ARG A 393 -29.48 17.73 -7.51
C ARG A 393 -29.05 16.50 -8.33
N PHE A 394 -29.87 15.45 -8.32
CA PHE A 394 -29.78 14.35 -9.28
C PHE A 394 -30.43 14.71 -10.63
N LEU A 395 -29.94 14.14 -11.73
CA LEU A 395 -30.49 14.23 -13.09
C LEU A 395 -31.06 12.89 -13.52
N VAL A 396 -32.22 12.91 -14.19
CA VAL A 396 -32.71 11.71 -14.88
C VAL A 396 -31.77 11.34 -16.04
N SER A 397 -31.68 10.05 -16.36
CA SER A 397 -30.66 9.55 -17.31
C SER A 397 -30.82 10.09 -18.74
N LYS A 398 -32.02 10.56 -19.13
CA LYS A 398 -32.26 11.27 -20.41
C LYS A 398 -31.50 12.58 -20.44
N ASP A 399 -31.69 13.42 -19.42
CA ASP A 399 -31.09 14.75 -19.30
C ASP A 399 -29.57 14.63 -19.17
N PHE A 400 -29.06 13.68 -18.38
CA PHE A 400 -27.62 13.44 -18.29
C PHE A 400 -27.02 12.99 -19.63
N LYS A 401 -27.61 12.01 -20.34
CA LYS A 401 -27.09 11.60 -21.66
C LYS A 401 -27.18 12.74 -22.69
N ARG A 402 -28.25 13.55 -22.66
CA ARG A 402 -28.39 14.75 -23.51
C ARG A 402 -27.28 15.76 -23.20
N LEU A 403 -27.11 16.13 -21.92
CA LEU A 403 -26.09 17.06 -21.42
C LEU A 403 -24.69 16.65 -21.89
N VAL A 404 -24.31 15.39 -21.67
CA VAL A 404 -22.98 14.92 -22.06
C VAL A 404 -22.84 14.90 -23.58
N SER A 405 -23.88 14.49 -24.33
CA SER A 405 -23.82 14.51 -25.81
C SER A 405 -23.71 15.91 -26.42
N THR A 406 -24.22 16.95 -25.73
CA THR A 406 -24.18 18.35 -26.19
C THR A 406 -22.91 19.09 -25.74
N LEU A 407 -22.35 18.74 -24.58
CA LEU A 407 -21.11 19.35 -24.08
C LEU A 407 -19.84 18.61 -24.55
N PHE A 408 -19.89 17.27 -24.68
CA PHE A 408 -18.76 16.40 -24.98
C PHE A 408 -19.03 15.50 -26.20
N PRO A 409 -19.39 16.06 -27.38
CA PRO A 409 -19.90 15.28 -28.53
C PRO A 409 -18.91 14.23 -29.06
N ARG A 410 -17.60 14.46 -28.95
CA ARG A 410 -16.55 13.52 -29.37
C ARG A 410 -16.37 12.31 -28.43
N LYS A 411 -16.94 12.31 -27.22
CA LYS A 411 -16.77 11.25 -26.19
C LYS A 411 -18.03 10.37 -26.06
N ARG A 412 -18.88 10.32 -27.10
CA ARG A 412 -20.22 9.70 -27.09
C ARG A 412 -20.22 8.16 -26.96
N ALA A 413 -19.12 7.49 -27.29
CA ALA A 413 -18.99 6.03 -27.31
C ALA A 413 -18.67 5.38 -25.94
N THR A 414 -18.59 6.14 -24.85
CA THR A 414 -18.00 5.69 -23.56
C THR A 414 -18.98 5.84 -22.36
N LEU A 415 -20.30 5.82 -22.61
CA LEU A 415 -21.36 6.31 -21.68
C LEU A 415 -22.54 5.37 -21.34
#